data_AF-A0A7S2CR76-F1
#
_entry.id   AF-A0A7S2CR76-F1
#
_cell.length_a   1.000
_cell.length_b   1.000
_cell.length_c   1.000
_cell.angle_alpha   90.00
_cell.angle_beta   90.00
_cell.angle_gamma   90.00
#
_symmetry.space_group_name_H-M   'P 1'
#
loop_
_entity.id
_entity.type
_entity.pdbx_description
1 polymer ?
#
loop_
_entity_poly.entity_id
_entity_poly.type
_entity_poly.pdbx_seq_one_letter_code
_entity_poly.pdbx_strand_id
1 'polypeptide(L)'
;SMRLEGAVSLEFRRQKRAKAVGSLADSAPRVGDKIHGVLVSKDFDYELMATSDLSTYTPLHVNALSQKLHVPLAVRPAMLISLIRNIFEDVIVLRAISEKEKEAVVSNVVS
;
A
#
# COMPACT_ATOMS: atom_id res chain seq x y z
N SER A 1 56.01 19.09 -14.30
CA SER A 1 55.55 17.70 -14.44
C SER A 1 54.17 17.60 -13.84
N MET A 2 53.29 16.93 -14.56
CA MET A 2 51.82 16.89 -14.44
C MET A 2 51.37 15.90 -13.36
N ARG A 3 50.20 16.13 -12.75
CA ARG A 3 49.37 15.04 -12.21
C ARG A 3 47.90 15.36 -12.48
N LEU A 4 47.31 14.60 -13.40
CA LEU A 4 45.88 14.60 -13.67
C LEU A 4 45.22 13.66 -12.66
N GLU A 5 44.42 14.20 -11.77
CA GLU A 5 43.48 13.42 -10.95
C GLU A 5 42.33 12.98 -11.87
N GLY A 6 42.46 11.78 -12.46
CA GLY A 6 41.42 11.19 -13.30
C GLY A 6 40.42 10.42 -12.45
N ALA A 7 39.19 10.93 -12.32
CA ALA A 7 38.10 10.19 -11.68
C ALA A 7 37.53 9.15 -12.65
N VAL A 8 37.51 7.89 -12.23
CA VAL A 8 36.91 6.77 -12.98
C VAL A 8 35.45 6.61 -12.54
N SER A 9 34.52 6.71 -13.49
CA SER A 9 33.10 6.47 -13.26
C SER A 9 32.75 5.02 -13.59
N LEU A 10 32.19 4.30 -12.63
CA LEU A 10 31.70 2.93 -12.78
C LEU A 10 30.18 2.92 -12.61
N GLU A 11 29.46 2.50 -13.65
CA GLU A 11 28.00 2.40 -13.62
C GLU A 11 27.58 1.02 -13.08
N PHE A 12 27.11 0.99 -11.84
CA PHE A 12 26.56 -0.22 -11.23
C PHE A 12 25.04 -0.21 -11.32
N ARG A 13 24.47 -1.09 -12.15
CA ARG A 13 23.03 -1.39 -12.14
C ARG A 13 22.70 -2.24 -10.91
N ARG A 14 22.46 -1.61 -9.76
CA ARG A 14 22.04 -2.32 -8.54
C ARG A 14 20.62 -2.86 -8.73
N GLN A 15 20.47 -4.18 -8.64
CA GLN A 15 19.16 -4.80 -8.51
C GLN A 15 18.60 -4.45 -7.13
N LYS A 16 17.47 -3.74 -7.07
CA LYS A 16 16.76 -3.51 -5.79
C LYS A 16 16.15 -4.84 -5.35
N ARG A 17 16.52 -5.31 -4.16
CA ARG A 17 15.99 -6.53 -3.54
C ARG A 17 15.39 -6.16 -2.20
N ALA A 18 14.22 -6.73 -1.91
CA ALA A 18 13.57 -6.61 -0.62
C ALA A 18 13.38 -7.99 0.00
N LYS A 19 13.45 -8.06 1.33
CA LYS A 19 13.23 -9.28 2.10
C LYS A 19 11.82 -9.26 2.67
N ALA A 20 11.06 -10.33 2.48
CA ALA A 20 9.79 -10.52 3.18
C ALA A 20 10.06 -10.91 4.65
N VAL A 21 9.37 -10.28 5.59
CA VAL A 21 9.48 -10.55 7.04
C VAL A 21 8.09 -10.67 7.68
N GLY A 22 8.04 -11.21 8.90
CA GLY A 22 6.79 -11.43 9.64
C GLY A 22 5.90 -12.48 8.99
N SER A 23 4.59 -12.28 9.11
CA SER A 23 3.54 -13.15 8.55
C SER A 23 3.68 -13.37 7.03
N LEU A 24 4.24 -12.38 6.33
CA LEU A 24 4.48 -12.46 4.88
C LEU A 24 5.58 -13.47 4.50
N ALA A 25 6.35 -13.93 5.47
CA ALA A 25 7.39 -14.95 5.31
C ALA A 25 6.93 -16.36 5.71
N ASP A 26 5.70 -16.53 6.21
CA ASP A 26 5.20 -17.83 6.69
C ASP A 26 5.03 -18.86 5.56
N SER A 27 4.76 -18.39 4.35
CA SER A 27 4.66 -19.24 3.16
C SER A 27 5.50 -18.68 2.01
N ALA A 28 6.27 -19.55 1.36
CA ALA A 28 7.04 -19.16 0.18
C ALA A 28 6.08 -18.81 -0.98
N PRO A 29 6.16 -17.59 -1.54
CA PRO A 29 5.31 -17.19 -2.66
C PRO A 29 5.71 -17.93 -3.95
N ARG A 30 4.74 -18.17 -4.83
CA ARG A 30 4.98 -18.73 -6.17
C ARG A 30 5.18 -17.62 -7.19
N VAL A 31 5.84 -17.97 -8.29
CA VAL A 31 6.02 -17.05 -9.42
C VAL A 31 4.64 -16.65 -9.97
N GLY A 32 4.36 -15.35 -9.96
CA GLY A 32 3.08 -14.78 -10.39
C GLY A 32 2.14 -14.43 -9.24
N ASP A 33 2.44 -14.82 -8.00
CA ASP A 33 1.65 -14.42 -6.84
C ASP A 33 1.81 -12.92 -6.58
N LYS A 34 0.68 -12.25 -6.35
CA LYS A 34 0.68 -10.85 -5.91
C LYS A 34 0.91 -10.83 -4.40
N ILE A 35 1.94 -10.12 -4.00
CA ILE A 35 2.25 -9.89 -2.59
C ILE A 35 1.81 -8.47 -2.24
N HIS A 36 1.00 -8.35 -1.20
CA HIS A 36 0.52 -7.07 -0.67
C HIS A 36 1.20 -6.80 0.67
N GLY A 37 1.64 -5.57 0.89
CA GLY A 37 2.31 -5.20 2.13
C GLY A 37 2.88 -3.79 2.10
N VAL A 38 3.53 -3.42 3.20
CA VAL A 38 4.26 -2.16 3.35
C VAL A 38 5.73 -2.42 3.13
N LEU A 39 6.34 -1.67 2.23
CA LEU A 39 7.78 -1.69 2.00
C LEU A 39 8.45 -0.63 2.89
N VAL A 40 9.31 -1.08 3.79
CA VAL A 40 10.10 -0.23 4.67
C VAL A 40 11.54 -0.19 4.14
N SER A 41 12.06 1.01 3.91
CA SER A 41 13.47 1.21 3.54
C SER A 41 14.24 1.76 4.73
N LYS A 42 15.31 1.08 5.12
CA LYS A 42 16.25 1.57 6.13
C LYS A 42 17.66 1.44 5.57
N ASP A 43 18.32 2.58 5.37
CA ASP A 43 19.64 2.68 4.73
C ASP A 43 19.67 2.03 3.33
N PHE A 44 20.21 0.82 3.23
CA PHE A 44 20.30 0.05 1.99
C PHE A 44 19.46 -1.24 2.01
N ASP A 45 18.80 -1.53 3.13
CA ASP A 45 17.95 -2.69 3.31
C ASP A 45 16.48 -2.33 3.04
N TYR A 46 15.83 -3.20 2.28
CA TYR A 46 14.40 -3.11 2.00
C TYR A 46 13.70 -4.31 2.62
N GLU A 47 12.72 -4.05 3.47
CA GLU A 47 11.92 -5.09 4.12
C GLU A 47 10.45 -4.92 3.73
N LEU A 48 9.83 -5.99 3.26
CA LEU A 48 8.42 -6.06 2.94
C LEU A 48 7.70 -6.82 4.05
N MET A 49 6.68 -6.21 4.64
CA MET A 49 5.94 -6.78 5.76
C MET A 49 4.45 -6.49 5.67
N ALA A 50 3.64 -7.27 6.38
CA ALA A 50 2.23 -6.94 6.57
C ALA A 50 2.09 -5.67 7.43
N THR A 51 0.99 -4.93 7.25
CA THR A 51 0.68 -3.73 8.07
C THR A 51 0.54 -4.06 9.57
N SER A 52 0.09 -5.27 9.89
CA SER A 52 -0.01 -5.79 11.27
C SER A 52 1.35 -5.90 11.96
N ASP A 53 2.41 -6.17 11.20
CA ASP A 53 3.73 -6.50 11.74
C ASP A 53 4.62 -5.26 11.85
N LEU A 54 4.14 -4.09 11.39
CA LEU A 54 4.92 -2.86 11.32
C LEU A 54 5.47 -2.43 12.70
N SER A 55 4.67 -2.58 13.75
CA SER A 55 5.06 -2.25 15.13
C SER A 55 6.05 -3.25 15.75
N THR A 56 6.17 -4.44 15.16
CA THR A 56 7.07 -5.50 15.62
C THR A 56 8.46 -5.32 15.03
N TYR A 57 8.54 -4.94 13.75
CA TYR A 57 9.82 -4.84 13.02
C TYR A 57 10.33 -3.40 12.90
N THR A 58 9.52 -2.39 13.20
CA THR A 58 9.91 -0.98 13.10
C THR A 58 9.47 -0.20 14.35
N PRO A 59 10.14 0.91 14.70
CA PRO A 59 9.69 1.80 15.74
C PRO A 59 8.49 2.68 15.30
N LEU A 60 7.83 2.37 14.17
CA LEU A 60 6.70 3.13 13.69
C LEU A 60 5.42 2.72 14.42
N HIS A 61 4.67 3.72 14.88
CA HIS A 61 3.34 3.54 15.42
C HIS A 61 2.30 3.73 14.32
N VAL A 62 1.46 2.73 14.12
CA VAL A 62 0.31 2.82 13.22
C VAL A 62 -0.79 3.59 13.94
N ASN A 63 -1.14 4.78 13.45
CA ASN A 63 -2.27 5.54 13.93
C ASN A 63 -3.39 5.48 12.88
N ALA A 64 -4.57 5.02 13.29
CA ALA A 64 -5.76 5.05 12.44
C ALA A 64 -6.51 6.36 12.68
N LEU A 65 -6.63 7.20 11.65
CA LEU A 65 -7.47 8.38 11.68
C LEU A 65 -8.80 8.07 10.98
N SER A 66 -9.90 8.11 11.74
CA SER A 66 -11.25 8.02 11.16
C SER A 66 -11.79 9.41 10.87
N GLN A 67 -12.04 9.72 9.59
CA GLN A 67 -12.63 10.98 9.17
C GLN A 67 -14.08 10.76 8.72
N LYS A 68 -15.03 11.41 9.41
CA LYS A 68 -16.45 11.43 9.03
C LYS A 68 -16.81 12.80 8.48
N LEU A 69 -17.23 12.86 7.22
CA LEU A 69 -17.68 14.09 6.57
C LEU A 69 -19.19 14.05 6.35
N HIS A 70 -19.90 15.06 6.86
CA HIS A 70 -21.30 15.29 6.53
C HIS A 70 -21.39 16.33 5.41
N VAL A 71 -21.80 15.90 4.22
CA VAL A 71 -21.98 16.81 3.06
C VAL A 71 -23.47 17.05 2.86
N PRO A 72 -23.99 18.28 3.10
CA PRO A 72 -25.37 18.61 2.74
C PRO A 72 -25.50 18.58 1.22
N LEU A 73 -26.23 17.59 0.71
CA LEU A 73 -26.35 17.35 -0.71
C LEU A 73 -27.73 17.81 -1.23
N ALA A 74 -27.75 18.96 -1.90
CA ALA A 74 -28.91 19.45 -2.65
C ALA A 74 -28.83 19.09 -4.15
N VAL A 75 -28.01 18.09 -4.51
CA VAL A 75 -27.71 17.72 -5.90
C VAL A 75 -27.99 16.24 -6.16
N ARG A 76 -28.22 15.91 -7.44
CA ARG A 76 -28.47 14.53 -7.87
C ARG A 76 -27.28 13.62 -7.49
N PRO A 77 -27.52 12.38 -7.00
CA PRO A 77 -26.45 11.45 -6.61
C PRO A 77 -25.38 11.19 -7.68
N ALA A 78 -25.74 11.26 -8.96
CA ALA A 78 -24.79 11.14 -10.06
C ALA A 78 -23.68 12.22 -10.05
N MET A 79 -24.01 13.45 -9.62
CA MET A 79 -23.05 14.54 -9.48
C MET A 79 -22.07 14.27 -8.33
N LEU A 80 -22.55 13.70 -7.23
CA LEU A 80 -21.71 13.32 -6.10
C LEU A 80 -20.66 12.27 -6.52
N ILE A 81 -21.09 11.24 -7.26
CA ILE A 81 -20.17 10.21 -7.77
C ILE A 81 -19.11 10.85 -8.68
N SER A 82 -19.51 11.77 -9.55
CA SER A 82 -18.58 12.49 -10.42
C SER A 82 -17.57 13.34 -9.64
N LEU A 83 -18.01 14.00 -8.57
CA LEU A 83 -17.15 14.82 -7.71
C LEU A 83 -16.15 13.95 -6.94
N ILE A 84 -16.61 12.85 -6.35
CA ILE A 84 -15.74 11.93 -5.61
C ILE A 84 -14.68 11.33 -6.54
N ARG A 85 -15.06 10.94 -7.76
CA ARG A 85 -14.11 10.48 -8.80
C ARG A 85 -13.13 11.56 -9.29
N ASN A 86 -13.47 12.83 -9.11
CA ASN A 86 -12.57 13.92 -9.46
C ASN A 86 -11.53 14.18 -8.36
N ILE A 87 -11.96 14.08 -7.10
CA ILE A 87 -11.11 14.33 -5.93
C ILE A 87 -10.21 13.11 -5.63
N PHE A 88 -10.72 11.90 -5.85
CA PHE A 88 -10.03 10.65 -5.57
C PHE A 88 -9.85 9.86 -6.86
N GLU A 89 -8.63 9.41 -7.11
CA GLU A 89 -8.25 8.67 -8.31
C GLU A 89 -8.90 7.26 -8.35
N ASP A 90 -8.97 6.58 -7.20
CA ASP A 90 -9.44 5.20 -7.08
C ASP A 90 -10.80 5.07 -6.36
N VAL A 91 -11.88 5.40 -7.06
CA VAL A 91 -13.25 5.33 -6.49
C VAL A 91 -14.01 4.13 -7.04
N ILE A 92 -14.17 3.10 -6.20
CA ILE A 92 -14.98 1.93 -6.50
C ILE A 92 -16.43 2.19 -6.05
N VAL A 93 -17.35 2.27 -7.01
CA VAL A 93 -18.78 2.41 -6.71
C VAL A 93 -19.37 1.00 -6.51
N LEU A 94 -19.57 0.63 -5.25
CA LEU A 94 -20.27 -0.61 -4.90
C LEU A 94 -21.77 -0.42 -5.16
N ARG A 95 -22.33 -1.16 -6.12
CA ARG A 95 -23.78 -1.24 -6.28
C ARG A 95 -24.31 -2.12 -5.14
N ALA A 96 -25.36 -1.65 -4.46
CA ALA A 96 -25.97 -2.38 -3.35
C ALA A 96 -26.26 -3.82 -3.77
N ILE A 97 -25.57 -4.74 -3.12
CA ILE A 97 -25.84 -6.16 -3.24
C ILE A 97 -27.11 -6.43 -2.43
N SER A 98 -28.02 -7.24 -2.97
CA SER A 98 -29.22 -7.65 -2.25
C SER A 98 -28.85 -8.18 -0.85
N GLU A 99 -29.72 -7.97 0.13
CA GLU A 99 -29.41 -8.17 1.56
C GLU A 99 -28.88 -9.56 1.95
N LYS A 100 -28.97 -10.55 1.05
CA LYS A 100 -28.40 -11.89 1.23
C LYS A 100 -26.86 -11.98 1.22
N GLU A 101 -26.12 -10.97 0.75
CA GLU A 101 -24.64 -11.01 0.70
C GLU A 101 -23.93 -10.14 1.75
N LYS A 102 -24.68 -9.46 2.65
CA LYS A 102 -24.09 -8.62 3.71
C LYS A 102 -23.22 -9.42 4.69
N GLU A 103 -23.51 -10.72 4.89
CA GLU A 103 -22.74 -11.60 5.78
C GLU A 103 -21.34 -11.96 5.22
N ALA A 104 -21.17 -11.97 3.89
CA ALA A 104 -19.93 -12.42 3.24
C ALA A 104 -18.89 -11.30 3.02
N VAL A 105 -19.33 -10.03 3.01
CA VAL A 105 -18.42 -8.90 2.77
C VAL A 105 -17.73 -8.45 4.07
N VAL A 106 -18.36 -8.65 5.23
CA VAL A 106 -17.77 -8.29 6.53
C VAL A 106 -16.54 -9.16 6.86
N SER A 107 -16.45 -10.39 6.37
CA SER A 107 -15.24 -11.22 6.56
C SER A 107 -14.05 -10.75 5.72
N ASN A 108 -14.27 -10.06 4.59
CA ASN A 108 -13.19 -9.73 3.65
C ASN A 108 -12.62 -8.31 3.86
N VAL A 109 -13.11 -7.57 4.86
CA VAL A 109 -12.55 -6.27 5.28
C VAL A 109 -11.76 -6.40 6.59
N VAL A 110 -11.84 -7.55 7.26
CA VAL A 110 -11.11 -7.85 8.52
C VAL A 110 -10.18 -9.05 8.34
N SER A 111 -9.52 -9.18 7.18
CA SER A 111 -8.40 -10.10 6.99
C SER A 111 -7.26 -9.41 6.27
#